data_AF-M9LVE7-F1
#
_entry.id   AF-M9LVE7-F1
#
_cell.length_a   1.000
_cell.length_b   1.000
_cell.length_c   1.000
_cell.angle_alpha   90.00
_cell.angle_beta   90.00
_cell.angle_gamma   90.00
#
_symmetry.space_group_name_H-M   'P 1'
#
loop_
_entity.id
_entity.type
_entity.pdbx_description
1 polymer ?
#
loop_
_entity_poly.entity_id
_entity_poly.type
_entity_poly.pdbx_seq_one_letter_code
_entity_poly.pdbx_strand_id
1 'polypeptide(L)'
;MDARIKTALVVLVVLVGWVAALSSDPGVYPGGDQNPLHGWRTLPTIPGASIDNTTLTVGNATLVHYIDAAYDARRIKRAVIQIHGENRDAWNQWMYADLAAQRGAEGGDFSRDEVVVMAPMFFNTRDRGAYPYDESLDPGATTTTQDTSLPTNTAVPRGLGRRALERRGKFPIPLGKVSTTRAMIWKSVEWGEGADAYEPSNAPGSFEALDAAVDFFLDRTRFPHLRKVVVAGFSLGAQLTNRYATFRTDTSNDDRLAFWISSPNSFVYLTPTRPLRIGAACASTYADYKYGLNGTLPQYVSSSSLSPSQLIQRYLARTVYYLVGMHDDSAGLDSCAPNSQGRGHLDKMWYWTQQTLPLLPGSTGRQGQLPDKSEVRFVAKTGHQDWKMITSDPGVETLLLKAWFANGTDANAPQSNGVTAAKTPSLQQVTNSAPSIRANLVALLAAAAVTLLVALPL
;
A
#
# COMPACT_ATOMS: atom_id res chain seq x y z
N MET A 1 -2.74 43.32 20.48
CA MET A 1 -1.95 42.54 19.50
C MET A 1 -2.93 41.88 18.54
N ASP A 2 -2.87 42.30 17.28
CA ASP A 2 -3.91 42.15 16.27
C ASP A 2 -4.02 40.70 15.74
N ALA A 3 -5.25 40.20 15.57
CA ALA A 3 -5.54 38.84 15.08
C ALA A 3 -4.91 38.59 13.69
N ARG A 4 -4.69 39.65 12.91
CA ARG A 4 -4.01 39.58 11.61
C ARG A 4 -2.52 39.20 11.72
N ILE A 5 -1.86 39.55 12.82
CA ILE A 5 -0.45 39.20 13.06
C ILE A 5 -0.32 37.72 13.46
N LYS A 6 -1.30 37.15 14.17
CA LYS A 6 -1.31 35.71 14.50
C LYS A 6 -1.58 34.84 13.27
N THR A 7 -2.49 35.24 12.39
CA THR A 7 -2.73 34.52 11.11
C THR A 7 -1.54 34.64 10.17
N ALA A 8 -0.90 35.81 10.10
CA ALA A 8 0.32 35.98 9.31
C ALA A 8 1.50 35.19 9.87
N LEU A 9 1.65 35.04 11.20
CA LEU A 9 2.72 34.23 11.79
C LEU A 9 2.51 32.71 11.56
N VAL A 10 1.27 32.23 11.60
CA VAL A 10 0.93 30.83 11.28
C VAL A 10 1.17 30.55 9.79
N VAL A 11 0.81 31.48 8.91
CA VAL A 11 1.07 31.38 7.46
C VAL A 11 2.57 31.50 7.15
N LEU A 12 3.34 32.30 7.90
CA LEU A 12 4.79 32.45 7.71
C LEU A 12 5.58 31.22 8.23
N VAL A 13 5.14 30.59 9.32
CA VAL A 13 5.70 29.31 9.79
C VAL A 13 5.36 28.18 8.81
N VAL A 14 4.21 28.26 8.12
CA VAL A 14 3.83 27.36 7.03
C VAL A 14 4.52 27.69 5.69
N LEU A 15 5.12 28.86 5.49
CA LEU A 15 5.79 29.21 4.23
C LEU A 15 7.33 29.15 4.28
N VAL A 16 7.95 29.32 5.45
CA VAL A 16 9.42 29.39 5.57
C VAL A 16 10.07 28.02 5.89
N GLY A 17 9.26 26.98 6.13
CA GLY A 17 9.74 25.62 6.43
C GLY A 17 9.94 24.67 5.23
N TRP A 18 9.51 25.04 4.01
CA TRP A 18 9.30 24.07 2.91
C TRP A 18 10.45 23.94 1.89
N VAL A 19 11.59 24.60 2.12
CA VAL A 19 12.76 24.51 1.22
C VAL A 19 13.79 23.47 1.69
N ALA A 20 13.61 22.90 2.88
CA ALA A 20 14.37 21.72 3.28
C ALA A 20 13.63 20.49 2.73
N ALA A 21 14.34 19.61 2.01
CA ALA A 21 13.91 18.22 1.85
C ALA A 21 13.37 17.75 3.19
N LEU A 22 12.09 17.34 3.29
CA LEU A 22 11.49 16.84 4.53
C LEU A 22 12.50 15.87 5.16
N SER A 23 13.19 16.31 6.20
CA SER A 23 14.29 15.55 6.81
C SER A 23 13.75 14.51 7.78
N SER A 24 12.46 14.64 8.12
CA SER A 24 11.70 13.80 9.02
C SER A 24 10.30 13.57 8.49
N ASP A 25 9.72 12.46 8.93
CA ASP A 25 8.33 12.12 8.72
C ASP A 25 7.40 13.19 9.33
N PRO A 26 6.53 13.86 8.55
CA PRO A 26 5.58 14.84 9.06
C PRO A 26 4.30 14.21 9.66
N GLY A 27 4.22 12.87 9.71
CA GLY A 27 3.07 12.14 10.21
C GLY A 27 2.67 12.49 11.64
N VAL A 28 1.36 12.36 11.90
CA VAL A 28 0.76 12.51 13.22
C VAL A 28 0.51 11.13 13.80
N TYR A 29 0.91 10.93 15.06
CA TYR A 29 0.74 9.65 15.75
C TYR A 29 0.03 9.88 17.09
N PRO A 30 -1.31 9.69 17.15
CA PRO A 30 -2.05 9.85 18.40
C PRO A 30 -1.52 8.91 19.48
N GLY A 31 -1.02 9.47 20.58
CA GLY A 31 -0.37 8.70 21.65
C GLY A 31 1.14 8.47 21.47
N GLY A 32 1.76 9.02 20.42
CA GLY A 32 3.21 9.05 20.23
C GLY A 32 3.82 7.82 19.53
N ASP A 33 3.08 6.71 19.43
CA ASP A 33 3.55 5.49 18.77
C ASP A 33 3.23 5.46 17.28
N GLN A 34 4.21 5.13 16.44
CA GLN A 34 4.02 5.04 14.98
C GLN A 34 3.03 3.94 14.56
N ASN A 35 2.93 2.87 15.35
CA ASN A 35 1.95 1.81 15.18
C ASN A 35 1.71 1.11 16.52
N PRO A 36 0.69 1.50 17.29
CA PRO A 36 0.45 0.96 18.62
C PRO A 36 0.15 -0.54 18.57
N LEU A 37 0.76 -1.30 19.49
CA LEU A 37 0.60 -2.77 19.59
C LEU A 37 -0.87 -3.21 19.59
N HIS A 38 -1.72 -2.42 20.23
CA HIS A 38 -3.14 -2.67 20.39
C HIS A 38 -4.03 -1.89 19.43
N GLY A 39 -3.50 -1.47 18.27
CA GLY A 39 -4.22 -0.72 17.25
C GLY A 39 -4.60 0.70 17.70
N TRP A 40 -5.19 1.45 16.77
CA TRP A 40 -5.54 2.85 17.00
C TRP A 40 -6.72 3.01 17.94
N ARG A 41 -6.63 3.99 18.85
CA ARG A 41 -7.66 4.30 19.86
C ARG A 41 -8.52 5.51 19.51
N THR A 42 -8.14 6.24 18.48
CA THR A 42 -8.85 7.42 18.00
C THR A 42 -8.45 7.67 16.56
N LEU A 43 -9.28 8.43 15.85
CA LEU A 43 -8.94 9.01 14.57
C LEU A 43 -8.56 10.48 14.77
N PRO A 44 -7.33 10.90 14.41
CA PRO A 44 -6.96 12.31 14.57
C PRO A 44 -7.74 13.18 13.60
N THR A 45 -8.21 14.33 14.08
CA THR A 45 -8.59 15.42 13.18
C THR A 45 -7.32 16.04 12.61
N ILE A 46 -7.20 16.08 11.29
CA ILE A 46 -6.06 16.70 10.60
C ILE A 46 -6.54 17.91 9.79
N PRO A 47 -5.79 19.03 9.77
CA PRO A 47 -6.17 20.20 8.96
C PRO A 47 -6.34 19.84 7.49
N GLY A 48 -7.41 20.34 6.87
CA GLY A 48 -7.68 20.16 5.44
C GLY A 48 -8.44 18.88 5.07
N ALA A 49 -8.53 17.89 5.96
CA ALA A 49 -9.31 16.67 5.72
C ALA A 49 -10.52 16.55 6.65
N SER A 50 -11.53 15.83 6.19
CA SER A 50 -12.69 15.40 6.96
C SER A 50 -12.78 13.88 6.93
N ILE A 51 -13.37 13.29 7.98
CA ILE A 51 -13.68 11.86 8.03
C ILE A 51 -15.10 11.66 7.53
N ASP A 52 -15.26 10.88 6.46
CA ASP A 52 -16.56 10.54 5.89
C ASP A 52 -16.82 9.03 6.09
N ASN A 53 -18.01 8.72 6.60
CA ASN A 53 -18.50 7.37 6.85
C ASN A 53 -19.90 7.14 6.25
N THR A 54 -20.27 7.94 5.25
CA THR A 54 -21.62 7.97 4.66
C THR A 54 -21.63 7.79 3.14
N THR A 55 -20.58 8.23 2.43
CA THR A 55 -20.62 8.27 0.97
C THR A 55 -20.21 6.96 0.29
N LEU A 56 -19.28 6.19 0.86
CA LEU A 56 -18.79 4.94 0.28
C LEU A 56 -19.49 3.72 0.88
N THR A 57 -20.78 3.56 0.58
CA THR A 57 -21.57 2.42 1.06
C THR A 57 -21.42 1.20 0.15
N VAL A 58 -21.13 0.04 0.73
CA VAL A 58 -20.97 -1.23 0.01
C VAL A 58 -21.77 -2.31 0.71
N GLY A 59 -22.87 -2.74 0.08
CA GLY A 59 -23.85 -3.62 0.74
C GLY A 59 -24.40 -2.99 2.02
N ASN A 60 -24.25 -3.69 3.15
CA ASN A 60 -24.63 -3.20 4.48
C ASN A 60 -23.53 -2.39 5.19
N ALA A 61 -22.36 -2.23 4.58
CA ALA A 61 -21.19 -1.61 5.18
C ALA A 61 -20.86 -0.26 4.56
N THR A 62 -19.88 0.44 5.14
CA THR A 62 -19.31 1.69 4.67
C THR A 62 -17.80 1.69 4.84
N LEU A 63 -17.09 2.04 3.77
CA LEU A 63 -15.65 2.32 3.83
C LEU A 63 -15.44 3.73 4.37
N VAL A 64 -15.06 3.81 5.65
CA VAL A 64 -14.67 5.08 6.28
C VAL A 64 -13.39 5.59 5.63
N HIS A 65 -13.28 6.90 5.40
CA HIS A 65 -12.13 7.47 4.73
C HIS A 65 -11.90 8.93 5.14
N TYR A 66 -10.65 9.37 5.02
CA TYR A 66 -10.31 10.79 5.00
C TYR A 66 -10.48 11.32 3.57
N ILE A 67 -11.00 12.53 3.43
CA ILE A 67 -11.09 13.25 2.15
C ILE A 67 -10.92 14.75 2.39
N ASP A 68 -10.41 15.49 1.39
CA ASP A 68 -10.34 16.95 1.43
C ASP A 68 -11.67 17.54 1.95
N ALA A 69 -11.62 18.38 2.98
CA ALA A 69 -12.83 18.83 3.68
C ALA A 69 -13.64 19.86 2.87
N ALA A 70 -13.00 20.58 1.94
CA ALA A 70 -13.59 21.72 1.26
C ALA A 70 -13.23 21.76 -0.25
N TYR A 71 -13.44 20.66 -0.96
CA TYR A 71 -13.23 20.61 -2.42
C TYR A 71 -14.49 21.02 -3.21
N ASP A 72 -14.29 21.66 -4.35
CA ASP A 72 -15.34 21.87 -5.37
C ASP A 72 -15.23 20.78 -6.43
N ALA A 73 -16.17 19.83 -6.42
CA ALA A 73 -16.21 18.70 -7.35
C ALA A 73 -16.17 19.12 -8.82
N ARG A 74 -16.65 20.33 -9.17
CA ARG A 74 -16.60 20.85 -10.54
C ARG A 74 -15.21 21.26 -10.97
N ARG A 75 -14.31 21.60 -10.05
CA ARG A 75 -12.92 22.00 -10.35
C ARG A 75 -11.98 20.82 -10.45
N ILE A 76 -12.34 19.68 -9.87
CA ILE A 76 -11.47 18.50 -9.80
C ILE A 76 -11.20 17.94 -11.19
N LYS A 77 -9.91 17.85 -11.51
CA LYS A 77 -9.34 17.18 -12.70
C LYS A 77 -8.64 15.88 -12.33
N ARG A 78 -8.16 15.75 -11.09
CA ARG A 78 -7.49 14.54 -10.59
C ARG A 78 -7.99 14.14 -9.21
N ALA A 79 -8.28 12.86 -9.03
CA ALA A 79 -8.53 12.27 -7.73
C ALA A 79 -7.41 11.28 -7.38
N VAL A 80 -6.91 11.33 -6.15
CA VAL A 80 -5.92 10.38 -5.63
C VAL A 80 -6.56 9.62 -4.48
N ILE A 81 -6.66 8.29 -4.60
CA ILE A 81 -7.06 7.39 -3.53
C ILE A 81 -5.77 6.78 -2.96
N GLN A 82 -5.28 7.27 -1.82
CA GLN A 82 -4.03 6.83 -1.20
C GLN A 82 -4.27 5.83 -0.07
N ILE A 83 -3.85 4.59 -0.29
CA ILE A 83 -4.05 3.44 0.60
C ILE A 83 -2.80 3.21 1.45
N HIS A 84 -3.01 3.15 2.77
CA HIS A 84 -1.97 2.95 3.78
C HIS A 84 -1.33 1.56 3.73
N GLY A 85 -0.18 1.45 4.39
CA GLY A 85 0.49 0.17 4.66
C GLY A 85 -0.16 -0.59 5.82
N GLU A 86 0.60 -1.50 6.45
CA GLU A 86 0.12 -2.26 7.61
C GLU A 86 -0.16 -1.41 8.84
N ASN A 87 0.32 -0.16 8.88
CA ASN A 87 0.13 0.77 9.99
C ASN A 87 -1.31 1.28 10.11
N ARG A 88 -2.15 1.18 9.07
CA ARG A 88 -3.56 1.63 9.11
C ARG A 88 -3.71 3.11 9.47
N ASP A 89 -2.80 3.94 8.96
CA ASP A 89 -2.67 5.36 9.23
C ASP A 89 -3.14 6.22 8.04
N ALA A 90 -4.41 6.07 7.63
CA ALA A 90 -4.91 6.76 6.44
C ALA A 90 -4.82 8.29 6.53
N TRP A 91 -4.86 8.89 7.72
CA TRP A 91 -4.67 10.32 7.90
C TRP A 91 -3.26 10.76 7.46
N ASN A 92 -2.23 9.99 7.79
CA ASN A 92 -0.86 10.25 7.36
C ASN A 92 -0.74 10.10 5.84
N GLN A 93 -1.37 9.09 5.27
CA GLN A 93 -1.42 8.91 3.82
C GLN A 93 -2.10 10.06 3.10
N TRP A 94 -3.22 10.55 3.63
CA TRP A 94 -3.88 11.76 3.12
C TRP A 94 -2.92 12.95 3.22
N MET A 95 -2.26 13.15 4.36
CA MET A 95 -1.30 14.24 4.55
C MET A 95 -0.17 14.15 3.51
N TYR A 96 0.48 13.00 3.34
CA TYR A 96 1.58 12.86 2.39
C TYR A 96 1.13 13.10 0.94
N ALA A 97 -0.05 12.60 0.56
CA ALA A 97 -0.61 12.83 -0.76
C ALA A 97 -1.04 14.28 -0.97
N ASP A 98 -1.54 14.96 0.07
CA ASP A 98 -1.83 16.39 0.05
C ASP A 98 -0.54 17.21 -0.13
N LEU A 99 0.53 16.87 0.58
CA LEU A 99 1.85 17.50 0.41
C LEU A 99 2.40 17.29 -1.01
N ALA A 100 2.23 16.10 -1.57
CA ALA A 100 2.59 15.82 -2.96
C ALA A 100 1.75 16.65 -3.95
N ALA A 101 0.45 16.82 -3.68
CA ALA A 101 -0.44 17.63 -4.50
C ALA A 101 -0.13 19.14 -4.40
N GLN A 102 0.18 19.65 -3.21
CA GLN A 102 0.62 21.03 -3.00
C GLN A 102 1.93 21.29 -3.76
N ARG A 103 2.90 20.38 -3.63
CA ARG A 103 4.17 20.46 -4.33
C ARG A 103 3.99 20.40 -5.85
N GLY A 104 3.13 19.51 -6.36
CA GLY A 104 2.84 19.42 -7.79
C GLY A 104 2.20 20.70 -8.37
N ALA A 105 1.40 21.40 -7.55
CA ALA A 105 0.79 22.66 -7.93
C ALA A 105 1.75 23.87 -7.80
N GLU A 106 2.78 23.78 -6.96
CA GLU A 106 3.73 24.87 -6.74
C GLU A 106 4.55 25.15 -8.00
N GLY A 107 4.27 26.29 -8.65
CA GLY A 107 4.89 26.66 -9.92
C GLY A 107 4.53 25.73 -11.09
N GLY A 108 3.53 24.86 -10.92
CA GLY A 108 3.10 23.87 -11.90
C GLY A 108 1.95 24.32 -12.80
N ASP A 109 1.51 23.42 -13.68
CA ASP A 109 0.44 23.68 -14.68
C ASP A 109 -0.99 23.59 -14.11
N PHE A 110 -1.12 23.41 -12.79
CA PHE A 110 -2.41 23.25 -12.12
C PHE A 110 -2.41 23.82 -10.71
N SER A 111 -3.61 24.05 -10.20
CA SER A 111 -3.83 24.51 -8.83
C SER A 111 -4.17 23.34 -7.91
N ARG A 112 -3.78 23.41 -6.63
CA ARG A 112 -4.05 22.34 -5.64
C ARG A 112 -5.54 21.99 -5.53
N ASP A 113 -6.43 22.96 -5.74
CA ASP A 113 -7.88 22.78 -5.69
C ASP A 113 -8.47 22.09 -6.94
N GLU A 114 -7.65 21.74 -7.92
CA GLU A 114 -8.00 20.86 -9.05
C GLU A 114 -7.68 19.39 -8.77
N VAL A 115 -7.10 19.11 -7.60
CA VAL A 115 -6.82 17.76 -7.08
C VAL A 115 -7.70 17.52 -5.86
N VAL A 116 -8.21 16.29 -5.71
CA VAL A 116 -8.85 15.83 -4.47
C VAL A 116 -8.12 14.59 -3.97
N VAL A 117 -7.80 14.55 -2.69
CA VAL A 117 -7.18 13.40 -2.05
C VAL A 117 -8.19 12.70 -1.15
N MET A 118 -8.26 11.38 -1.28
CA MET A 118 -9.00 10.48 -0.40
C MET A 118 -8.03 9.42 0.14
N ALA A 119 -8.13 9.09 1.43
CA ALA A 119 -7.39 8.00 2.04
C ALA A 119 -8.34 7.07 2.81
N PRO A 120 -8.64 5.87 2.29
CA PRO A 120 -9.55 4.93 2.94
C PRO A 120 -8.94 4.33 4.21
N MET A 121 -9.79 4.15 5.23
CA MET A 121 -9.47 3.43 6.47
C MET A 121 -9.84 1.96 6.34
N PHE A 122 -8.84 1.10 6.19
CA PHE A 122 -9.01 -0.36 6.33
C PHE A 122 -8.75 -0.78 7.78
N PHE A 123 -9.75 -0.53 8.64
CA PHE A 123 -9.68 -0.91 10.05
C PHE A 123 -9.45 -2.41 10.23
N ASN A 124 -8.81 -2.77 11.33
CA ASN A 124 -8.88 -4.14 11.81
C ASN A 124 -9.37 -4.24 13.26
N THR A 125 -9.55 -5.47 13.71
CA THR A 125 -10.03 -5.80 15.06
C THR A 125 -9.12 -5.30 16.21
N ARG A 126 -7.94 -4.74 15.91
CA ARG A 126 -7.08 -4.07 16.90
C ARG A 126 -7.46 -2.62 17.12
N ASP A 127 -8.00 -1.92 16.13
CA ASP A 127 -8.25 -0.47 16.21
C ASP A 127 -9.50 -0.12 17.05
N ARG A 128 -9.69 -0.85 18.17
CA ARG A 128 -10.75 -0.66 19.16
C ARG A 128 -10.62 0.75 19.72
N GLY A 129 -11.50 1.66 19.31
CA GLY A 129 -11.47 3.09 19.64
C GLY A 129 -11.34 4.03 18.43
N ALA A 130 -10.79 3.55 17.31
CA ALA A 130 -10.84 4.29 16.04
C ALA A 130 -12.18 4.09 15.28
N TYR A 131 -13.00 3.16 15.76
CA TYR A 131 -14.41 3.00 15.42
C TYR A 131 -15.21 2.68 16.71
N PRO A 132 -16.53 2.94 16.74
CA PRO A 132 -17.37 2.53 17.86
C PRO A 132 -17.29 1.00 18.10
N TYR A 133 -16.64 0.63 19.20
CA TYR A 133 -16.39 -0.75 19.64
C TYR A 133 -17.27 -1.04 20.85
N ASP A 134 -17.84 -2.24 20.91
CA ASP A 134 -18.68 -2.68 22.02
C ASP A 134 -18.07 -3.95 22.64
N GLU A 135 -17.48 -3.79 23.82
CA GLU A 135 -16.82 -4.88 24.55
C GLU A 135 -17.79 -5.97 25.00
N SER A 136 -19.08 -5.65 25.18
CA SER A 136 -20.10 -6.63 25.58
C SER A 136 -20.44 -7.64 24.48
N LEU A 137 -20.05 -7.34 23.24
CA LEU A 137 -20.27 -8.21 22.08
C LEU A 137 -19.14 -9.20 21.83
N ASP A 138 -17.94 -9.00 22.41
CA ASP A 138 -16.76 -9.86 22.20
C ASP A 138 -16.90 -11.16 23.04
N PRO A 139 -17.25 -12.31 22.44
CA PRO A 139 -17.56 -13.53 23.21
C PRO A 139 -16.29 -14.30 23.62
N GLY A 140 -15.10 -13.72 23.41
CA GLY A 140 -13.81 -14.34 23.60
C GLY A 140 -12.98 -14.37 22.30
N ALA A 141 -11.65 -14.30 22.45
CA ALA A 141 -10.70 -14.26 21.34
C ALA A 141 -9.89 -15.56 21.22
N THR A 142 -9.62 -16.00 19.99
CA THR A 142 -8.59 -17.01 19.74
C THR A 142 -7.26 -16.34 19.39
N THR A 143 -6.13 -16.99 19.67
CA THR A 143 -4.80 -16.46 19.37
C THR A 143 -4.25 -17.08 18.10
N THR A 144 -4.01 -16.29 17.05
CA THR A 144 -3.33 -16.77 15.83
C THR A 144 -1.88 -16.27 15.74
N THR A 145 -1.04 -17.05 15.05
CA THR A 145 0.32 -16.68 14.64
C THR A 145 0.47 -16.57 13.11
N GLN A 146 -0.62 -16.69 12.36
CA GLN A 146 -0.62 -16.67 10.89
C GLN A 146 -1.26 -15.40 10.33
N ASP A 147 -0.76 -14.99 9.17
CA ASP A 147 -1.08 -13.76 8.45
C ASP A 147 -2.40 -13.84 7.65
N THR A 148 -3.23 -14.85 7.89
CA THR A 148 -4.53 -15.08 7.24
C THR A 148 -5.47 -15.90 8.13
N SER A 149 -6.76 -15.78 7.85
CA SER A 149 -7.85 -16.67 8.27
C SER A 149 -7.40 -18.13 8.35
N LEU A 150 -7.66 -18.77 9.50
CA LEU A 150 -7.59 -20.22 9.62
C LEU A 150 -8.54 -20.85 8.60
N PRO A 151 -8.13 -21.86 7.82
CA PRO A 151 -9.08 -22.85 7.35
C PRO A 151 -9.62 -23.54 8.60
N THR A 152 -10.92 -23.42 8.84
CA THR A 152 -11.61 -24.23 9.84
C THR A 152 -11.30 -25.71 9.60
N ASN A 153 -10.83 -26.38 10.65
CA ASN A 153 -10.58 -27.83 10.76
C ASN A 153 -9.41 -28.41 9.95
N THR A 154 -8.18 -28.34 10.47
CA THR A 154 -7.19 -29.44 10.31
C THR A 154 -6.17 -29.43 11.45
N ALA A 155 -5.97 -30.59 12.07
CA ALA A 155 -5.00 -30.80 13.14
C ALA A 155 -3.56 -30.68 12.61
N VAL A 156 -2.69 -29.95 13.31
CA VAL A 156 -1.28 -29.73 12.95
C VAL A 156 -0.40 -30.87 13.50
N PRO A 157 0.35 -31.62 12.67
CA PRO A 157 1.38 -32.53 13.15
C PRO A 157 2.66 -31.77 13.54
N ARG A 158 3.26 -32.11 14.70
CA ARG A 158 4.56 -31.57 15.15
C ARG A 158 5.71 -32.30 14.44
N GLY A 159 6.58 -31.55 13.76
CA GLY A 159 7.83 -32.06 13.18
C GLY A 159 8.89 -30.95 13.05
N LEU A 160 10.13 -31.28 13.42
CA LEU A 160 11.23 -30.36 13.77
C LEU A 160 12.00 -29.79 12.57
N GLY A 161 12.34 -28.50 12.66
CA GLY A 161 13.29 -27.80 11.78
C GLY A 161 13.40 -26.33 12.17
N ARG A 162 14.28 -25.99 13.12
CA ARG A 162 14.48 -24.63 13.63
C ARG A 162 15.26 -23.76 12.63
N ARG A 163 14.54 -23.07 11.75
CA ARG A 163 14.85 -21.67 11.39
C ARG A 163 13.67 -20.84 11.89
N ALA A 164 13.96 -19.79 12.66
CA ALA A 164 12.93 -18.93 13.21
C ALA A 164 12.22 -18.23 12.04
N LEU A 165 11.04 -18.74 11.66
CA LEU A 165 10.00 -17.89 11.07
C LEU A 165 9.85 -16.72 12.05
N GLU A 166 10.06 -15.49 11.60
CA GLU A 166 9.68 -14.33 12.39
C GLU A 166 8.19 -14.46 12.70
N ARG A 167 7.91 -14.90 13.93
CA ARG A 167 6.55 -14.93 14.44
C ARG A 167 6.17 -13.47 14.64
N ARG A 168 5.47 -12.87 13.67
CA ARG A 168 4.58 -11.75 13.99
C ARG A 168 3.74 -12.20 15.18
N GLY A 169 3.61 -11.32 16.17
CA GLY A 169 3.08 -11.63 17.50
C GLY A 169 1.85 -12.54 17.51
N LYS A 170 1.67 -13.26 18.60
CA LYS A 170 0.40 -13.95 18.87
C LYS A 170 -0.67 -12.89 19.11
N PHE A 171 -1.66 -12.77 18.22
CA PHE A 171 -2.69 -11.73 18.35
C PHE A 171 -4.07 -12.33 18.59
N PRO A 172 -4.84 -11.77 19.54
CA PRO A 172 -6.23 -12.15 19.76
C PRO A 172 -7.07 -11.70 18.57
N ILE A 173 -7.74 -12.64 17.92
CA ILE A 173 -8.76 -12.40 16.91
C ILE A 173 -10.11 -12.74 17.57
N PRO A 174 -11.03 -11.76 17.69
CA PRO A 174 -12.39 -12.01 18.14
C PRO A 174 -13.09 -13.04 17.25
N LEU A 175 -13.82 -13.96 17.86
CA LEU A 175 -14.60 -14.98 17.16
C LEU A 175 -16.07 -14.59 16.94
N GLY A 176 -16.52 -13.53 17.63
CA GLY A 176 -17.85 -12.95 17.45
C GLY A 176 -17.81 -11.45 17.26
N LYS A 177 -18.99 -10.84 17.36
CA LYS A 177 -19.22 -9.47 16.93
C LYS A 177 -18.36 -8.47 17.71
N VAL A 178 -17.84 -7.45 17.04
CA VAL A 178 -16.96 -6.43 17.69
C VAL A 178 -17.47 -5.00 17.58
N SER A 179 -18.43 -4.74 16.68
CA SER A 179 -18.98 -3.41 16.45
C SER A 179 -20.42 -3.52 15.98
N THR A 180 -21.24 -2.54 16.34
CA THR A 180 -22.61 -2.36 15.81
C THR A 180 -22.66 -1.34 14.66
N THR A 181 -21.50 -0.83 14.26
CA THR A 181 -21.40 0.20 13.22
C THR A 181 -21.48 -0.42 11.83
N ARG A 182 -21.61 0.46 10.83
CA ARG A 182 -21.45 0.07 9.42
C ARG A 182 -20.01 0.13 8.94
N ALA A 183 -19.04 0.55 9.77
CA ALA A 183 -17.66 0.67 9.35
C ALA A 183 -17.10 -0.71 9.00
N MET A 184 -16.46 -0.82 7.84
CA MET A 184 -15.82 -2.07 7.43
C MET A 184 -14.60 -2.35 8.30
N ILE A 185 -14.56 -3.52 8.93
CA ILE A 185 -13.48 -3.96 9.83
C ILE A 185 -13.02 -5.34 9.39
N TRP A 186 -11.72 -5.56 9.29
CA TRP A 186 -11.12 -6.85 8.92
C TRP A 186 -10.38 -7.51 10.08
N LYS A 187 -10.03 -8.79 9.91
CA LYS A 187 -9.07 -9.43 10.81
C LYS A 187 -7.65 -9.16 10.32
N SER A 188 -6.77 -8.74 11.23
CA SER A 188 -5.34 -8.53 10.95
C SER A 188 -5.08 -7.69 9.68
N VAL A 189 -4.59 -8.31 8.61
CA VAL A 189 -4.22 -7.70 7.32
C VAL A 189 -5.04 -8.24 6.16
N GLU A 190 -6.13 -8.98 6.43
CA GLU A 190 -6.95 -9.64 5.41
C GLU A 190 -7.54 -8.66 4.38
N TRP A 191 -7.77 -7.41 4.79
CA TRP A 191 -8.15 -6.33 3.88
C TRP A 191 -7.16 -6.14 2.74
N GLY A 192 -5.87 -6.41 2.95
CA GLY A 192 -4.85 -6.31 1.92
C GLY A 192 -5.01 -7.36 0.83
N GLU A 193 -5.80 -8.41 1.07
CA GLU A 193 -5.98 -9.59 0.23
C GLU A 193 -7.32 -9.59 -0.51
N GLY A 194 -8.09 -8.51 -0.46
CA GLY A 194 -9.42 -8.53 -1.07
C GLY A 194 -10.46 -9.35 -0.29
N ALA A 195 -10.15 -9.77 0.94
CA ALA A 195 -11.07 -10.57 1.74
C ALA A 195 -12.34 -9.78 2.12
N ASP A 196 -13.43 -10.50 2.35
CA ASP A 196 -14.67 -9.97 2.91
C ASP A 196 -14.40 -9.27 4.25
N ALA A 197 -15.11 -8.18 4.51
CA ALA A 197 -15.00 -7.54 5.80
C ALA A 197 -15.60 -8.45 6.89
N TYR A 198 -14.91 -8.49 8.03
CA TYR A 198 -15.37 -9.24 9.20
C TYR A 198 -16.62 -8.61 9.81
N GLU A 199 -16.65 -7.27 9.87
CA GLU A 199 -17.83 -6.51 10.25
C GLU A 199 -18.13 -5.40 9.23
N PRO A 200 -19.42 -5.04 9.06
CA PRO A 200 -20.59 -5.78 9.56
C PRO A 200 -20.67 -7.18 8.92
N SER A 201 -21.26 -8.16 9.62
CA SER A 201 -21.40 -9.52 9.07
C SER A 201 -22.03 -9.51 7.66
N ASN A 202 -21.49 -10.34 6.75
CA ASN A 202 -21.81 -10.40 5.32
C ASN A 202 -21.48 -9.13 4.51
N ALA A 203 -20.64 -8.24 5.05
CA ALA A 203 -20.12 -7.12 4.29
C ALA A 203 -19.20 -7.61 3.16
N PRO A 204 -19.28 -7.02 1.97
CA PRO A 204 -18.36 -7.31 0.86
C PRO A 204 -16.90 -7.02 1.20
N GLY A 205 -15.99 -7.44 0.32
CA GLY A 205 -14.55 -7.32 0.51
C GLY A 205 -13.96 -5.95 0.19
N SER A 206 -12.65 -5.85 0.37
CA SER A 206 -11.92 -4.60 0.12
C SER A 206 -11.83 -4.24 -1.36
N PHE A 207 -12.01 -5.18 -2.29
CA PHE A 207 -12.09 -4.87 -3.72
C PHE A 207 -13.41 -4.17 -4.08
N GLU A 208 -14.54 -4.64 -3.56
CA GLU A 208 -15.83 -3.98 -3.69
C GLU A 208 -15.83 -2.60 -3.01
N ALA A 209 -15.12 -2.48 -1.87
CA ALA A 209 -14.88 -1.20 -1.21
C ALA A 209 -14.11 -0.22 -2.12
N LEU A 210 -13.09 -0.69 -2.83
CA LEU A 210 -12.35 0.11 -3.80
C LEU A 210 -13.18 0.43 -5.06
N ASP A 211 -14.07 -0.47 -5.50
CA ASP A 211 -15.01 -0.17 -6.58
C ASP A 211 -15.90 1.02 -6.21
N ALA A 212 -16.46 1.04 -5.00
CA ALA A 212 -17.26 2.18 -4.54
C ALA A 212 -16.46 3.49 -4.51
N ALA A 213 -15.20 3.46 -4.07
CA ALA A 213 -14.33 4.64 -4.05
C ALA A 213 -13.98 5.13 -5.47
N VAL A 214 -13.68 4.21 -6.38
CA VAL A 214 -13.41 4.52 -7.79
C VAL A 214 -14.65 5.08 -8.49
N ASP A 215 -15.80 4.43 -8.31
CA ASP A 215 -17.07 4.83 -8.94
C ASP A 215 -17.55 6.18 -8.41
N PHE A 216 -17.33 6.49 -7.13
CA PHE A 216 -17.59 7.81 -6.55
C PHE A 216 -16.91 8.92 -7.34
N PHE A 217 -15.63 8.76 -7.70
CA PHE A 217 -14.92 9.76 -8.49
C PHE A 217 -15.26 9.69 -9.98
N LEU A 218 -15.44 8.49 -10.55
CA LEU A 218 -15.73 8.35 -11.97
C LEU A 218 -17.13 8.83 -12.39
N ASP A 219 -18.03 9.10 -11.43
CA ASP A 219 -19.32 9.75 -11.66
C ASP A 219 -19.15 11.14 -12.31
N ARG A 220 -19.45 11.22 -13.60
CA ARG A 220 -19.35 12.46 -14.40
C ARG A 220 -20.37 13.53 -14.01
N THR A 221 -21.46 13.15 -13.34
CA THR A 221 -22.46 14.11 -12.85
C THR A 221 -21.92 14.87 -11.64
N ARG A 222 -21.13 14.18 -10.81
CA ARG A 222 -20.46 14.73 -9.64
C ARG A 222 -19.17 15.44 -10.00
N PHE A 223 -18.33 14.80 -10.81
CA PHE A 223 -17.01 15.29 -11.20
C PHE A 223 -16.90 15.51 -12.72
N PRO A 224 -17.53 16.57 -13.28
CA PRO A 224 -17.65 16.77 -14.73
C PRO A 224 -16.32 17.06 -15.45
N HIS A 225 -15.27 17.45 -14.73
CA HIS A 225 -13.96 17.78 -15.30
C HIS A 225 -12.86 16.79 -14.92
N LEU A 226 -13.21 15.70 -14.21
CA LEU A 226 -12.26 14.69 -13.80
C LEU A 226 -11.70 13.90 -14.98
N ARG A 227 -10.38 13.90 -15.09
CA ARG A 227 -9.60 13.24 -16.14
C ARG A 227 -8.96 11.95 -15.66
N LYS A 228 -8.51 11.89 -14.40
CA LYS A 228 -7.78 10.74 -13.88
C LYS A 228 -8.12 10.49 -12.41
N VAL A 229 -8.38 9.23 -12.08
CA VAL A 229 -8.36 8.69 -10.71
C VAL A 229 -7.10 7.84 -10.60
N VAL A 230 -6.30 8.09 -9.57
CA VAL A 230 -5.12 7.29 -9.25
C VAL A 230 -5.42 6.48 -8.00
N VAL A 231 -5.51 5.16 -8.12
CA VAL A 231 -5.59 4.24 -6.99
C VAL A 231 -4.15 3.91 -6.57
N ALA A 232 -3.71 4.51 -5.49
CA ALA A 232 -2.34 4.47 -5.03
C ALA A 232 -2.21 3.71 -3.71
N GLY A 233 -1.19 2.87 -3.60
CA GLY A 233 -0.92 2.14 -2.38
C GLY A 233 0.56 2.03 -2.09
N PHE A 234 0.90 2.09 -0.80
CA PHE A 234 2.24 1.83 -0.29
C PHE A 234 2.26 0.55 0.56
N SER A 235 3.33 -0.24 0.49
CA SER A 235 3.53 -1.44 1.33
C SER A 235 2.36 -2.43 1.21
N LEU A 236 1.64 -2.75 2.29
CA LEU A 236 0.44 -3.60 2.24
C LEU A 236 -0.67 -3.00 1.34
N GLY A 237 -0.85 -1.68 1.33
CA GLY A 237 -1.75 -0.99 0.41
C GLY A 237 -1.35 -1.15 -1.06
N ALA A 238 -0.05 -1.24 -1.35
CA ALA A 238 0.45 -1.54 -2.69
C ALA A 238 0.12 -2.98 -3.11
N GLN A 239 0.16 -3.92 -2.17
CA GLN A 239 -0.28 -5.29 -2.45
C GLN A 239 -1.79 -5.34 -2.74
N LEU A 240 -2.61 -4.62 -1.98
CA LEU A 240 -4.04 -4.47 -2.26
C LEU A 240 -4.27 -3.86 -3.65
N THR A 241 -3.54 -2.78 -3.96
CA THR A 241 -3.63 -2.09 -5.26
C THR A 241 -3.25 -2.99 -6.43
N ASN A 242 -2.17 -3.78 -6.31
CA ASN A 242 -1.79 -4.75 -7.34
C ASN A 242 -2.87 -5.83 -7.56
N ARG A 243 -3.41 -6.38 -6.46
CA ARG A 243 -4.45 -7.40 -6.53
C ARG A 243 -5.74 -6.82 -7.13
N TYR A 244 -6.14 -5.62 -6.71
CA TYR A 244 -7.30 -4.94 -7.24
C TYR A 244 -7.13 -4.61 -8.74
N ALA A 245 -5.96 -4.11 -9.16
CA ALA A 245 -5.65 -3.89 -10.57
C ALA A 245 -5.72 -5.19 -11.40
N THR A 246 -5.41 -6.34 -10.80
CA THR A 246 -5.49 -7.66 -11.42
C THR A 246 -6.92 -8.14 -11.60
N PHE A 247 -7.74 -8.05 -10.55
CA PHE A 247 -9.05 -8.70 -10.52
C PHE A 247 -10.20 -7.79 -10.91
N ARG A 248 -10.07 -6.46 -10.73
CA ARG A 248 -11.12 -5.49 -11.07
C ARG A 248 -11.67 -5.75 -12.47
N THR A 249 -12.99 -5.73 -12.62
CA THR A 249 -13.64 -5.81 -13.93
C THR A 249 -13.43 -4.53 -14.72
N ASP A 250 -13.16 -4.66 -16.02
CA ASP A 250 -12.98 -3.51 -16.90
C ASP A 250 -14.28 -2.74 -17.08
N THR A 251 -14.19 -1.41 -17.08
CA THR A 251 -15.32 -0.52 -17.38
C THR A 251 -14.98 0.42 -18.54
N SER A 252 -16.00 1.04 -19.12
CA SER A 252 -15.81 2.09 -20.14
C SER A 252 -15.05 3.33 -19.65
N ASN A 253 -14.80 3.45 -18.34
CA ASN A 253 -14.09 4.57 -17.72
C ASN A 253 -12.64 4.24 -17.32
N ASP A 254 -12.15 3.04 -17.62
CA ASP A 254 -10.82 2.59 -17.20
C ASP A 254 -9.67 3.37 -17.88
N ASP A 255 -9.96 4.09 -18.97
CA ASP A 255 -9.04 5.08 -19.55
C ASP A 255 -8.71 6.24 -18.59
N ARG A 256 -9.61 6.52 -17.64
CA ARG A 256 -9.45 7.49 -16.55
C ARG A 256 -8.90 6.87 -15.27
N LEU A 257 -8.44 5.62 -15.27
CA LEU A 257 -7.83 4.98 -14.11
C LEU A 257 -6.33 4.78 -14.28
N ALA A 258 -5.58 4.98 -13.20
CA ALA A 258 -4.20 4.56 -13.06
C ALA A 258 -3.98 3.90 -11.70
N PHE A 259 -3.06 2.94 -11.64
CA PHE A 259 -2.69 2.25 -10.41
C PHE A 259 -1.27 2.62 -10.03
N TRP A 260 -1.04 3.00 -8.79
CA TRP A 260 0.28 3.37 -8.26
C TRP A 260 0.66 2.39 -7.17
N ILE A 261 1.70 1.59 -7.41
CA ILE A 261 2.08 0.43 -6.60
C ILE A 261 3.48 0.65 -6.08
N SER A 262 3.61 1.04 -4.80
CA SER A 262 4.90 1.32 -4.18
C SER A 262 5.30 0.34 -3.10
N SER A 263 6.49 -0.25 -3.25
CA SER A 263 7.10 -1.15 -2.25
C SER A 263 6.20 -2.31 -1.75
N PRO A 264 5.47 -3.05 -2.61
CA PRO A 264 4.67 -4.18 -2.16
C PRO A 264 5.57 -5.34 -1.72
N ASN A 265 5.19 -6.06 -0.66
CA ASN A 265 5.90 -7.28 -0.25
C ASN A 265 5.60 -8.49 -1.16
N SER A 266 4.60 -8.41 -2.03
CA SER A 266 4.33 -9.44 -3.04
C SER A 266 3.44 -8.92 -4.16
N PHE A 267 3.51 -9.59 -5.31
CA PHE A 267 2.61 -9.44 -6.45
C PHE A 267 1.80 -10.71 -6.65
N VAL A 268 0.66 -10.59 -7.34
CA VAL A 268 -0.08 -11.74 -7.89
C VAL A 268 0.60 -12.18 -9.18
N TYR A 269 1.32 -13.29 -9.15
CA TYR A 269 1.93 -13.84 -10.36
C TYR A 269 0.87 -14.57 -11.21
N LEU A 270 0.68 -14.09 -12.44
CA LEU A 270 -0.33 -14.63 -13.37
C LEU A 270 0.12 -15.90 -14.10
N THR A 271 1.33 -16.38 -13.79
CA THR A 271 1.92 -17.62 -14.28
C THR A 271 2.62 -18.38 -13.14
N PRO A 272 2.87 -19.71 -13.28
CA PRO A 272 3.60 -20.48 -12.27
C PRO A 272 5.09 -20.12 -12.15
N THR A 273 5.67 -19.35 -13.07
CA THR A 273 7.08 -18.99 -13.03
C THR A 273 7.42 -18.13 -11.81
N ARG A 274 8.63 -18.30 -11.27
CA ARG A 274 9.16 -17.51 -10.16
C ARG A 274 10.62 -17.14 -10.44
N PRO A 275 11.04 -15.90 -10.12
CA PRO A 275 12.43 -15.47 -10.33
C PRO A 275 13.42 -16.19 -9.42
N LEU A 276 13.00 -16.57 -8.20
CA LEU A 276 13.85 -17.29 -7.25
C LEU A 276 13.40 -18.74 -7.08
N ARG A 277 14.32 -19.58 -6.61
CA ARG A 277 14.07 -20.99 -6.30
C ARG A 277 12.93 -21.13 -5.28
N ILE A 278 11.92 -21.92 -5.63
CA ILE A 278 10.82 -22.25 -4.73
C ILE A 278 11.34 -23.13 -3.59
N GLY A 279 11.05 -22.73 -2.35
CA GLY A 279 11.43 -23.49 -1.17
C GLY A 279 10.58 -24.74 -0.99
N ALA A 280 11.16 -25.81 -0.44
CA ALA A 280 10.45 -27.08 -0.23
C ALA A 280 9.19 -26.93 0.64
N ALA A 281 9.19 -25.99 1.59
CA ALA A 281 8.06 -25.74 2.50
C ALA A 281 6.79 -25.23 1.81
N CYS A 282 6.88 -24.69 0.59
CA CYS A 282 5.75 -24.19 -0.19
C CYS A 282 5.73 -24.73 -1.62
N ALA A 283 6.40 -25.86 -1.89
CA ALA A 283 6.51 -26.41 -3.24
C ALA A 283 5.14 -26.64 -3.91
N SER A 284 4.12 -26.97 -3.13
CA SER A 284 2.74 -27.16 -3.59
C SER A 284 1.82 -25.94 -3.46
N THR A 285 2.25 -24.87 -2.78
CA THR A 285 1.39 -23.73 -2.40
C THR A 285 1.93 -22.35 -2.78
N TYR A 286 3.14 -22.26 -3.35
CA TYR A 286 3.76 -20.97 -3.74
C TYR A 286 2.96 -20.18 -4.78
N ALA A 287 2.08 -20.87 -5.52
CA ALA A 287 1.20 -20.31 -6.54
C ALA A 287 -0.25 -20.14 -6.06
N ASP A 288 -0.55 -20.51 -4.82
CA ASP A 288 -1.86 -20.25 -4.25
C ASP A 288 -2.08 -18.75 -4.08
N TYR A 289 -3.34 -18.35 -4.12
CA TYR A 289 -3.75 -17.04 -3.70
C TYR A 289 -3.23 -16.78 -2.27
N LYS A 290 -2.58 -15.66 -1.98
CA LYS A 290 -2.51 -14.38 -2.71
C LYS A 290 -1.25 -14.12 -3.55
N TYR A 291 -0.47 -15.16 -3.85
CA TYR A 291 0.82 -15.07 -4.57
C TYR A 291 0.76 -15.56 -6.02
N GLY A 292 -0.30 -16.27 -6.38
CA GLY A 292 -0.64 -16.65 -7.75
C GLY A 292 -2.14 -16.80 -7.92
N LEU A 293 -2.56 -17.66 -8.86
CA LEU A 293 -3.97 -17.85 -9.24
C LEU A 293 -4.55 -19.21 -8.78
N ASN A 294 -3.79 -20.02 -8.03
CA ASN A 294 -4.27 -21.31 -7.54
C ASN A 294 -5.04 -21.17 -6.21
N GLY A 295 -5.68 -22.25 -5.77
CA GLY A 295 -6.36 -22.31 -4.49
C GLY A 295 -7.69 -21.55 -4.48
N THR A 296 -8.02 -20.94 -3.34
CA THR A 296 -9.26 -20.18 -3.17
C THR A 296 -9.02 -18.71 -3.49
N LEU A 297 -9.65 -18.21 -4.55
CA LEU A 297 -9.64 -16.80 -4.91
C LEU A 297 -10.70 -16.02 -4.09
N PRO A 298 -10.55 -14.70 -3.92
CA PRO A 298 -11.57 -13.88 -3.25
C PRO A 298 -12.93 -13.98 -3.94
N GLN A 299 -14.01 -13.86 -3.16
CA GLN A 299 -15.39 -13.93 -3.68
C GLN A 299 -15.65 -12.95 -4.81
N TYR A 300 -15.02 -11.77 -4.76
CA TYR A 300 -15.00 -10.78 -5.85
C TYR A 300 -14.72 -11.37 -7.24
N VAL A 301 -13.80 -12.34 -7.32
CA VAL A 301 -13.35 -12.97 -8.58
C VAL A 301 -14.35 -14.00 -9.10
N SER A 302 -15.26 -14.50 -8.25
CA SER A 302 -16.23 -15.54 -8.60
C SER A 302 -17.31 -15.09 -9.60
N SER A 303 -17.49 -13.78 -9.77
CA SER A 303 -18.52 -13.19 -10.65
C SER A 303 -18.15 -13.19 -12.14
N SER A 304 -16.92 -13.54 -12.52
CA SER A 304 -16.51 -13.72 -13.91
C SER A 304 -15.25 -14.60 -14.01
N SER A 305 -15.44 -15.88 -14.36
CA SER A 305 -14.35 -16.86 -14.48
C SER A 305 -13.43 -16.55 -15.67
N LEU A 306 -12.48 -15.64 -15.48
CA LEU A 306 -11.47 -15.33 -16.48
C LEU A 306 -10.36 -16.36 -16.45
N SER A 307 -9.95 -16.81 -17.63
CA SER A 307 -8.71 -17.59 -17.76
C SER A 307 -7.51 -16.74 -17.33
N PRO A 308 -6.38 -17.37 -16.94
CA PRO A 308 -5.14 -16.64 -16.70
C PRO A 308 -4.72 -15.74 -17.87
N SER A 309 -4.97 -16.17 -19.12
CA SER A 309 -4.67 -15.35 -20.31
C SER A 309 -5.53 -14.09 -20.40
N GLN A 310 -6.81 -14.15 -20.03
CA GLN A 310 -7.69 -12.98 -19.99
C GLN A 310 -7.28 -12.02 -18.87
N LEU A 311 -6.90 -12.53 -17.69
CA LEU A 311 -6.36 -11.72 -16.61
C LEU A 311 -5.05 -11.02 -17.00
N ILE A 312 -4.15 -11.73 -17.72
CA ILE A 312 -2.91 -11.14 -18.25
C ILE A 312 -3.22 -10.01 -19.22
N GLN A 313 -4.09 -10.23 -20.21
CA GLN A 313 -4.46 -9.21 -21.19
C GLN A 313 -5.08 -7.98 -20.51
N ARG A 314 -5.98 -8.21 -19.55
CA ARG A 314 -6.55 -7.15 -18.72
C ARG A 314 -5.48 -6.36 -18.00
N TYR A 315 -4.60 -7.03 -17.25
CA TYR A 315 -3.57 -6.37 -16.46
C TYR A 315 -2.61 -5.55 -17.33
N LEU A 316 -2.20 -6.10 -18.49
CA LEU A 316 -1.33 -5.40 -19.46
C LEU A 316 -1.99 -4.16 -20.08
N ALA A 317 -3.33 -4.11 -20.13
CA ALA A 317 -4.07 -2.96 -20.66
C ALA A 317 -4.21 -1.80 -19.66
N ARG A 318 -3.93 -2.02 -18.37
CA ARG A 318 -4.03 -1.01 -17.30
C ARG A 318 -2.86 -0.03 -17.34
N THR A 319 -3.12 1.20 -16.94
CA THR A 319 -2.06 2.17 -16.63
C THR A 319 -1.52 1.91 -15.23
N VAL A 320 -0.24 1.56 -15.11
CA VAL A 320 0.37 1.16 -13.83
C VAL A 320 1.73 1.83 -13.62
N TYR A 321 1.87 2.54 -12.52
CA TYR A 321 3.10 3.15 -12.04
C TYR A 321 3.66 2.33 -10.88
N TYR A 322 4.91 1.91 -10.99
CA TYR A 322 5.62 1.10 -10.00
C TYR A 322 6.71 1.91 -9.34
N LEU A 323 6.78 1.92 -8.01
CA LEU A 323 7.80 2.66 -7.29
C LEU A 323 8.44 1.84 -6.18
N VAL A 324 9.74 2.03 -5.96
CA VAL A 324 10.45 1.42 -4.84
C VAL A 324 11.67 2.23 -4.46
N GLY A 325 11.98 2.31 -3.16
CA GLY A 325 13.19 2.94 -2.67
C GLY A 325 14.44 2.10 -2.96
N MET A 326 15.54 2.75 -3.34
CA MET A 326 16.83 2.08 -3.57
C MET A 326 17.45 1.46 -2.32
N HIS A 327 16.99 1.83 -1.13
CA HIS A 327 17.39 1.25 0.16
C HIS A 327 16.25 0.43 0.80
N ASP A 328 15.24 0.04 0.02
CA ASP A 328 14.12 -0.78 0.50
C ASP A 328 14.42 -2.27 0.32
N ASP A 329 15.49 -2.73 0.97
CA ASP A 329 16.03 -4.10 0.89
C ASP A 329 15.46 -5.05 1.95
N SER A 330 14.59 -4.55 2.84
CA SER A 330 13.94 -5.34 3.87
C SER A 330 12.87 -6.26 3.30
N ALA A 331 12.70 -7.42 3.93
CA ALA A 331 11.54 -8.28 3.68
C ALA A 331 10.36 -7.78 4.52
N GLY A 332 9.19 -7.55 3.91
CA GLY A 332 7.97 -7.25 4.68
C GLY A 332 7.40 -8.48 5.39
N LEU A 333 7.36 -9.63 4.71
CA LEU A 333 7.06 -10.96 5.26
C LEU A 333 8.07 -11.96 4.72
N ASP A 334 8.94 -12.46 5.59
CA ASP A 334 9.96 -13.47 5.26
C ASP A 334 9.35 -14.89 5.28
N SER A 335 8.57 -15.23 4.26
CA SER A 335 7.95 -16.55 4.11
C SER A 335 8.13 -17.13 2.71
N CYS A 336 8.01 -18.45 2.59
CA CYS A 336 8.43 -19.20 1.40
C CYS A 336 7.81 -18.68 0.08
N ALA A 337 6.50 -18.46 0.05
CA ALA A 337 5.79 -18.05 -1.17
C ALA A 337 6.17 -16.64 -1.66
N PRO A 338 6.07 -15.55 -0.86
CA PRO A 338 6.52 -14.23 -1.30
C PRO A 338 8.03 -14.20 -1.57
N ASN A 339 8.84 -15.00 -0.86
CA ASN A 339 10.28 -15.07 -1.11
C ASN A 339 10.67 -15.75 -2.42
N SER A 340 9.76 -16.47 -3.06
CA SER A 340 9.99 -16.96 -4.43
C SER A 340 9.99 -15.82 -5.45
N GLN A 341 9.50 -14.63 -5.09
CA GLN A 341 9.40 -13.45 -5.95
C GLN A 341 10.60 -12.48 -5.80
N GLY A 342 11.44 -12.68 -4.78
CA GLY A 342 12.49 -11.74 -4.35
C GLY A 342 12.62 -11.78 -2.81
N ARG A 343 13.70 -11.27 -2.23
CA ARG A 343 13.95 -11.28 -0.79
C ARG A 343 13.58 -9.97 -0.10
N GLY A 344 13.81 -8.83 -0.74
CA GLY A 344 13.46 -7.50 -0.26
C GLY A 344 12.31 -6.89 -1.06
N HIS A 345 11.91 -5.65 -0.78
CA HIS A 345 10.96 -4.94 -1.64
C HIS A 345 11.61 -4.55 -2.98
N LEU A 346 12.87 -4.09 -2.95
CA LEU A 346 13.61 -3.64 -4.13
C LEU A 346 13.79 -4.73 -5.19
N ASP A 347 14.24 -5.92 -4.80
CA ASP A 347 14.46 -7.01 -5.76
C ASP A 347 13.14 -7.62 -6.26
N LYS A 348 12.10 -7.72 -5.41
CA LYS A 348 10.74 -8.09 -5.84
C LYS A 348 10.22 -7.13 -6.92
N MET A 349 10.34 -5.82 -6.68
CA MET A 349 9.94 -4.81 -7.66
C MET A 349 10.75 -4.93 -8.95
N TRP A 350 12.06 -5.16 -8.84
CA TRP A 350 12.94 -5.37 -9.98
C TRP A 350 12.53 -6.60 -10.78
N TYR A 351 12.34 -7.77 -10.15
CA TYR A 351 11.93 -8.99 -10.85
C TYR A 351 10.56 -8.85 -11.49
N TRP A 352 9.62 -8.16 -10.83
CA TRP A 352 8.30 -7.90 -11.40
C TRP A 352 8.40 -7.03 -12.66
N THR A 353 9.01 -5.86 -12.55
CA THR A 353 8.99 -4.84 -13.61
C THR A 353 10.01 -5.09 -14.72
N GLN A 354 11.14 -5.72 -14.40
CA GLN A 354 12.20 -5.96 -15.37
C GLN A 354 12.08 -7.33 -16.04
N GLN A 355 11.52 -8.34 -15.38
CA GLN A 355 11.46 -9.70 -15.93
C GLN A 355 10.03 -10.19 -16.10
N THR A 356 9.24 -10.25 -15.03
CA THR A 356 7.96 -10.95 -15.03
C THR A 356 6.96 -10.27 -15.97
N LEU A 357 6.69 -8.99 -15.77
CA LEU A 357 5.70 -8.23 -16.53
C LEU A 357 6.07 -8.08 -18.02
N PRO A 358 7.33 -7.77 -18.40
CA PRO A 358 7.74 -7.76 -19.82
C PRO A 358 7.62 -9.11 -20.54
N LEU A 359 7.73 -10.23 -19.80
CA LEU A 359 7.72 -11.57 -20.37
C LEU A 359 6.38 -12.29 -20.25
N LEU A 360 5.34 -11.64 -19.73
CA LEU A 360 3.99 -12.19 -19.78
C LEU A 360 3.52 -12.38 -21.23
N PRO A 361 2.72 -13.42 -21.52
CA PRO A 361 2.06 -13.58 -22.82
C PRO A 361 1.33 -12.31 -23.27
N GLY A 362 1.63 -11.79 -24.46
CA GLY A 362 1.04 -10.54 -24.99
C GLY A 362 1.71 -9.25 -24.51
N SER A 363 2.76 -9.34 -23.69
CA SER A 363 3.61 -8.22 -23.31
C SER A 363 4.73 -7.99 -24.35
N THR A 364 5.75 -7.20 -23.99
CA THR A 364 6.82 -6.78 -24.90
C THR A 364 7.76 -7.91 -25.32
N GLY A 365 7.83 -8.99 -24.55
CA GLY A 365 8.72 -10.12 -24.79
C GLY A 365 10.21 -9.83 -24.52
N ARG A 366 10.54 -8.65 -23.96
CA ARG A 366 11.93 -8.23 -23.75
C ARG A 366 12.17 -7.77 -22.32
N GLN A 367 13.10 -8.44 -21.64
CA GLN A 367 13.53 -8.06 -20.30
C GLN A 367 13.95 -6.57 -20.24
N GLY A 368 13.46 -5.86 -19.24
CA GLY A 368 13.71 -4.43 -19.02
C GLY A 368 12.84 -3.48 -19.83
N GLN A 369 11.95 -4.00 -20.69
CA GLN A 369 11.02 -3.19 -21.49
C GLN A 369 9.59 -3.41 -21.00
N LEU A 370 9.07 -2.48 -20.20
CA LEU A 370 7.68 -2.53 -19.74
C LEU A 370 6.67 -2.30 -20.89
N PRO A 371 5.42 -2.80 -20.77
CA PRO A 371 4.31 -2.40 -21.64
C PRO A 371 4.13 -0.87 -21.66
N ASP A 372 3.63 -0.31 -22.77
CA ASP A 372 3.54 1.15 -22.99
C ASP A 372 2.81 1.93 -21.89
N LYS A 373 1.83 1.31 -21.23
CA LYS A 373 1.04 1.91 -20.15
C LYS A 373 1.64 1.66 -18.75
N SER A 374 2.79 1.03 -18.67
CA SER A 374 3.48 0.70 -17.42
C SER A 374 4.80 1.43 -17.31
N GLU A 375 5.08 1.96 -16.13
CA GLU A 375 6.31 2.71 -15.87
C GLU A 375 6.82 2.42 -14.47
N VAL A 376 8.15 2.32 -14.31
CA VAL A 376 8.80 2.06 -13.01
C VAL A 376 9.74 3.21 -12.65
N ARG A 377 9.77 3.55 -11.37
CA ARG A 377 10.70 4.50 -10.77
C ARG A 377 11.39 3.89 -9.55
N PHE A 378 12.70 3.80 -9.64
CA PHE A 378 13.55 3.52 -8.48
C PHE A 378 13.90 4.84 -7.82
N VAL A 379 13.61 5.01 -6.53
CA VAL A 379 13.74 6.29 -5.83
C VAL A 379 15.05 6.33 -5.05
N ALA A 380 15.91 7.29 -5.38
CA ALA A 380 17.23 7.41 -4.76
C ALA A 380 17.13 7.72 -3.26
N LYS A 381 18.11 7.27 -2.48
CA LYS A 381 18.30 7.61 -1.06
C LYS A 381 17.08 7.34 -0.16
N THR A 382 16.22 6.40 -0.55
CA THR A 382 14.92 6.16 0.10
C THR A 382 14.77 4.68 0.44
N GLY A 383 14.34 4.38 1.66
CA GLY A 383 14.02 3.03 2.12
C GLY A 383 12.51 2.78 2.11
N HIS A 384 12.02 1.97 3.05
CA HIS A 384 10.59 1.70 3.23
C HIS A 384 9.87 2.86 3.94
N GLN A 385 9.80 4.03 3.30
CA GLN A 385 9.30 5.28 3.87
C GLN A 385 8.23 5.89 2.95
N ASP A 386 6.96 5.69 3.28
CA ASP A 386 5.81 6.21 2.51
C ASP A 386 5.85 7.72 2.31
N TRP A 387 6.02 8.51 3.36
CA TRP A 387 6.08 9.97 3.29
C TRP A 387 7.12 10.41 2.26
N LYS A 388 8.30 9.78 2.29
CA LYS A 388 9.41 10.11 1.40
C LYS A 388 9.14 9.66 -0.03
N MET A 389 8.53 8.48 -0.21
CA MET A 389 8.16 7.96 -1.52
C MET A 389 7.07 8.81 -2.19
N ILE A 390 6.00 9.15 -1.46
CA ILE A 390 4.85 9.90 -1.96
C ILE A 390 5.26 11.33 -2.33
N THR A 391 6.06 12.01 -1.50
CA THR A 391 6.48 13.40 -1.76
C THR A 391 7.70 13.52 -2.67
N SER A 392 8.38 12.42 -3.02
CA SER A 392 9.55 12.42 -3.91
C SER A 392 9.23 12.97 -5.31
N ASP A 393 10.24 13.36 -6.09
CA ASP A 393 10.03 13.76 -7.50
C ASP A 393 9.29 12.68 -8.29
N PRO A 394 9.68 11.38 -8.21
CA PRO A 394 8.94 10.32 -8.89
C PRO A 394 7.53 10.09 -8.33
N GLY A 395 7.34 10.30 -7.02
CA GLY A 395 6.03 10.22 -6.37
C GLY A 395 5.09 11.28 -6.93
N VAL A 396 5.51 12.55 -6.91
CA VAL A 396 4.76 13.68 -7.48
C VAL A 396 4.50 13.49 -8.97
N GLU A 397 5.51 13.08 -9.73
CA GLU A 397 5.40 12.78 -11.16
C GLU A 397 4.23 11.82 -11.43
N THR A 398 4.26 10.65 -10.80
CA THR A 398 3.35 9.54 -11.13
C THR A 398 1.98 9.65 -10.46
N LEU A 399 1.89 10.29 -9.29
CA LEU A 399 0.62 10.57 -8.64
C LEU A 399 -0.09 11.75 -9.30
N LEU A 400 0.61 12.84 -9.64
CA LEU A 400 -0.01 14.13 -9.97
C LEU A 400 0.23 14.62 -11.40
N LEU A 401 1.35 14.32 -12.04
CA LEU A 401 1.71 14.97 -13.31
C LEU A 401 1.37 14.12 -14.53
N LYS A 402 1.56 12.80 -14.45
CA LYS A 402 1.38 11.89 -15.58
C LYS A 402 -0.03 11.97 -16.17
N ALA A 403 -0.16 12.20 -17.47
CA ALA A 403 -1.43 12.35 -18.19
C ALA A 403 -2.38 13.37 -17.53
N TRP A 404 -1.85 14.55 -17.16
CA TRP A 404 -2.64 15.65 -16.61
C TRP A 404 -3.59 16.29 -17.62
N PHE A 405 -3.10 16.51 -18.85
CA PHE A 405 -3.86 17.17 -19.90
C PHE A 405 -4.77 16.20 -20.64
N ALA A 406 -5.85 16.73 -21.24
CA ALA A 406 -6.86 15.92 -21.92
C ALA A 406 -6.34 15.15 -23.14
N ASN A 407 -5.25 15.62 -23.74
CA ASN A 407 -4.53 14.94 -24.83
C ASN A 407 -3.58 13.82 -24.32
N GLY A 408 -3.54 13.57 -23.00
CA GLY A 408 -2.69 12.56 -22.37
C GLY A 408 -1.27 13.03 -22.06
N THR A 409 -0.90 14.29 -22.31
CA THR A 409 0.42 14.80 -21.95
C THR A 409 0.55 15.09 -20.46
N ASP A 410 1.78 15.00 -19.97
CA ASP A 410 2.12 15.23 -18.57
C ASP A 410 2.13 16.74 -18.25
N ALA A 411 1.86 17.11 -17.00
CA ALA A 411 2.13 18.44 -16.48
C ALA A 411 3.62 18.65 -16.20
N ASN A 412 4.06 19.91 -16.18
CA ASN A 412 5.40 20.31 -15.82
C ASN A 412 5.74 19.89 -14.38
N ALA A 413 6.98 19.42 -14.19
CA ALA A 413 7.47 19.05 -12.88
C ALA A 413 7.77 20.30 -12.03
N PRO A 414 7.40 20.30 -10.73
CA PRO A 414 7.78 21.36 -9.83
C PRO A 414 9.29 21.29 -9.52
N GLN A 415 9.79 22.26 -8.77
CA GLN A 415 11.17 22.22 -8.28
C GLN A 415 11.43 20.93 -7.49
N SER A 416 12.56 20.28 -7.77
CA SER A 416 12.99 19.05 -7.08
C SER A 416 13.15 19.27 -5.58
N ASN A 417 12.69 18.31 -4.77
CA ASN A 417 12.96 18.29 -3.33
C ASN A 417 14.24 17.51 -2.96
N GLY A 418 15.03 17.10 -3.95
CA GLY A 418 16.27 16.34 -3.76
C GLY A 418 16.09 14.83 -3.58
N VAL A 419 14.86 14.32 -3.52
CA VAL A 419 14.53 12.88 -3.55
C VAL A 419 14.12 12.51 -4.98
N THR A 420 15.12 12.16 -5.79
CA THR A 420 14.99 12.02 -7.25
C THR A 420 14.87 10.57 -7.71
N ALA A 421 14.55 10.37 -8.99
CA ALA A 421 14.69 9.07 -9.64
C ALA A 421 16.17 8.65 -9.70
N ALA A 422 16.44 7.40 -9.33
CA ALA A 422 17.69 6.72 -9.60
C ALA A 422 17.68 6.07 -10.99
N LYS A 423 18.87 5.74 -11.50
CA LYS A 423 18.97 4.82 -12.65
C LYS A 423 18.42 3.45 -12.26
N THR A 424 17.78 2.77 -13.22
CA THR A 424 17.39 1.37 -13.06
C THR A 424 18.59 0.54 -12.61
N PRO A 425 18.54 -0.11 -11.43
CA PRO A 425 19.66 -0.90 -10.95
C PRO A 425 19.81 -2.19 -11.76
N SER A 426 21.03 -2.71 -11.80
CA SER A 426 21.30 -4.05 -12.34
C SER A 426 20.78 -5.12 -11.38
N LEU A 427 20.60 -6.35 -11.91
CA LEU A 427 20.24 -7.50 -11.07
C LEU A 427 21.24 -7.68 -9.92
N GLN A 428 22.54 -7.55 -10.20
CA GLN A 428 23.59 -7.68 -9.19
C GLN A 428 23.45 -6.65 -8.07
N GLN A 429 23.07 -5.40 -8.39
CA GLN A 429 22.88 -4.35 -7.39
C GLN A 429 21.71 -4.69 -6.46
N VAL A 430 20.57 -5.15 -7.00
CA VAL A 430 19.39 -5.47 -6.17
C VAL A 430 19.55 -6.77 -5.38
N THR A 431 20.32 -7.75 -5.87
CA THR A 431 20.55 -9.01 -5.14
C THR A 431 21.66 -8.94 -4.10
N ASN A 432 22.64 -8.03 -4.26
CA ASN A 432 23.73 -7.85 -3.28
C ASN A 432 23.30 -6.98 -2.08
N SER A 433 22.27 -6.15 -2.25
CA SER A 433 21.64 -5.41 -1.16
C SER A 433 20.74 -6.30 -0.28
N ALA A 434 20.32 -7.47 -0.75
CA ALA A 434 19.61 -8.42 0.11
C ALA A 434 20.56 -8.87 1.23
N PRO A 435 20.13 -8.90 2.51
CA PRO A 435 21.02 -9.15 3.64
C PRO A 435 21.77 -10.47 3.44
N SER A 436 23.06 -10.35 3.11
CA SER A 436 23.93 -11.51 3.02
C SER A 436 24.04 -12.12 4.41
N ILE A 437 23.89 -13.45 4.50
CA ILE A 437 24.04 -14.26 5.72
C ILE A 437 25.39 -13.99 6.44
N ARG A 438 26.34 -13.31 5.78
CA ARG A 438 27.65 -12.93 6.31
C ARG A 438 27.62 -11.88 7.42
N ALA A 439 26.60 -11.02 7.49
CA ALA A 439 26.54 -9.98 8.54
C ALA A 439 26.35 -10.57 9.95
N ASN A 440 25.63 -11.69 10.09
CA ASN A 440 25.40 -12.32 11.39
C ASN A 440 26.61 -13.10 11.92
N LEU A 441 27.55 -13.51 11.06
CA LEU A 441 28.77 -14.18 11.50
C LEU A 441 29.78 -13.23 12.15
N VAL A 442 29.85 -11.97 11.69
CA VAL A 442 30.74 -10.95 12.27
C VAL A 442 30.19 -10.44 13.61
N ALA A 443 28.86 -10.30 13.74
CA ALA A 443 28.23 -9.91 15.00
C ALA A 443 28.32 -10.99 16.09
N LEU A 444 28.20 -12.28 15.73
CA LEU A 444 28.38 -13.38 16.69
C LEU A 444 29.84 -13.56 17.14
N LEU A 445 30.82 -13.29 16.28
CA LEU A 445 32.24 -13.31 16.65
C LEU A 445 32.63 -12.10 17.53
N ALA A 446 32.05 -10.92 17.28
CA ALA A 446 32.25 -9.75 18.13
C ALA A 446 31.60 -9.91 19.52
N ALA A 447 30.41 -10.52 19.60
CA ALA A 447 29.74 -10.79 20.88
C ALA A 447 30.48 -11.84 21.72
N ALA A 448 31.05 -12.88 21.10
CA ALA A 448 31.84 -13.89 21.80
C ALA A 448 33.15 -13.33 22.38
N ALA A 449 33.78 -12.37 21.70
CA ALA A 449 34.99 -11.70 22.19
C ALA A 449 34.73 -10.77 23.39
N VAL A 450 33.55 -10.14 23.46
CA VAL A 450 33.17 -9.25 24.58
C VAL A 450 32.81 -10.05 25.84
N THR A 451 32.23 -11.25 25.71
CA THR A 451 31.96 -12.12 26.87
C THR A 451 33.19 -12.76 27.50
N LEU A 452 34.33 -12.85 26.79
CA LEU A 452 35.57 -13.38 27.38
C LEU A 452 36.37 -12.34 28.18
N LEU A 453 36.06 -11.05 28.07
CA LEU A 453 36.78 -9.97 28.77
C LEU A 453 36.19 -9.57 30.13
N VAL A 454 35.06 -10.16 30.54
CA VAL A 454 34.38 -9.85 31.82
C VAL A 454 34.49 -10.98 32.86
N ALA A 455 35.26 -12.04 32.57
CA ALA A 455 35.51 -13.14 33.50
C ALA A 455 36.99 -13.21 33.91
N LEU A 456 37.45 -12.24 34.71
CA LEU A 456 38.64 -12.37 35.55
C LEU A 456 38.24 -11.97 36.97
N PRO A 457 38.33 -12.86 37.98
CA PRO A 457 38.04 -12.49 39.36
C PRO A 457 39.25 -11.76 39.98
N LEU A 458 38.92 -10.96 41.01
CA LEU A 458 39.76 -10.18 41.94
C LEU A 458 41.24 -10.57 42.05
#